data_AF-A0A916J2F3-F1
#
_entry.id   AF-A0A916J2F3-F1
#
_cell.length_a   1.000
_cell.length_b   1.000
_cell.length_c   1.000
_cell.angle_alpha   90.00
_cell.angle_beta   90.00
_cell.angle_gamma   90.00
#
_symmetry.space_group_name_H-M   'P 1'
#
loop_
_entity.id
_entity.type
_entity.pdbx_description
1 polymer ?
#
loop_
_entity_poly.entity_id
_entity_poly.type
_entity_poly.pdbx_seq_one_letter_code
_entity_poly.pdbx_strand_id
1 'polypeptide(L)'
;MRTLQASIPAGVCDAEAFQCPGQHAYTAGAALPFTRVRVVSPAEISPVDISAWVALEAEALQPNAYMSPHFVLPALRYLDRPPGTRILLVERVGAGAVQTVAVAVLCRLTATRLLLAPHHSIYRSRHSYLGAPLLHREFATDAANHLFTELARHRWSAAGLILPNVDPEGPLLAAFSEACRSRGLALQTTREWQRATLIPSRAGEDTLRNQKKYKRVERCRRRLAELGDLQWLIHREGVDDEIIESFLRLEHSGWKGRRHKSLRSRLADEAFFREMATGFAREGRALFTELRLNGRTIASTSNFASAHAGFAFKVGWDEAFRKFSVGNLIDAELVERAPEVCNDLAYIDSGSGPHSHMEVLWPHRRSLVTVFLPYSTAGQLAWQGMQSLRSLRRFV
;
A
#
# COMPACT_ATOMS: atom_id res chain seq x y z
N MET A 1 -13.11 -73.33 9.08
CA MET A 1 -13.24 -72.63 10.39
C MET A 1 -13.23 -71.14 10.13
N ARG A 2 -14.24 -70.44 10.63
CA ARG A 2 -14.66 -69.07 10.27
C ARG A 2 -13.64 -68.01 10.72
N THR A 3 -13.34 -67.05 9.84
CA THR A 3 -12.75 -65.74 10.15
C THR A 3 -13.86 -64.69 10.13
N LEU A 4 -13.97 -63.91 11.21
CA LEU A 4 -14.97 -62.86 11.41
C LEU A 4 -14.45 -61.53 10.85
N GLN A 5 -15.12 -60.99 9.83
CA GLN A 5 -15.12 -59.57 9.48
C GLN A 5 -16.38 -58.94 10.08
N ALA A 6 -16.23 -57.90 10.90
CA ALA A 6 -17.32 -57.14 11.47
C ALA A 6 -17.56 -55.87 10.65
N SER A 7 -18.79 -55.72 10.21
CA SER A 7 -19.35 -54.65 9.38
C SER A 7 -19.69 -53.40 10.21
N ILE A 8 -19.46 -52.21 9.65
CA ILE A 8 -19.93 -50.92 10.17
C ILE A 8 -21.30 -50.61 9.56
N PRO A 9 -22.34 -50.24 10.34
CA PRO A 9 -23.56 -49.65 9.80
C PRO A 9 -23.50 -48.11 9.83
N ALA A 10 -23.99 -47.51 8.75
CA ALA A 10 -24.20 -46.07 8.60
C ALA A 10 -25.42 -45.60 9.43
N GLY A 11 -25.25 -44.48 10.14
CA GLY A 11 -26.32 -43.85 10.92
C GLY A 11 -26.04 -42.36 11.13
N VAL A 12 -26.93 -41.56 10.57
CA VAL A 12 -27.11 -40.11 10.61
C VAL A 12 -26.98 -39.52 12.03
N CYS A 13 -26.25 -38.40 12.17
CA CYS A 13 -26.44 -37.44 13.26
C CYS A 13 -26.12 -36.02 12.79
N ASP A 14 -27.01 -35.11 13.18
CA ASP A 14 -27.21 -33.75 12.72
C ASP A 14 -26.03 -32.81 13.01
N ALA A 15 -25.68 -31.99 12.02
CA ALA A 15 -24.76 -30.87 12.17
C ALA A 15 -25.58 -29.59 12.47
N GLU A 16 -25.68 -29.23 13.74
CA GLU A 16 -26.13 -27.89 14.14
C GLU A 16 -25.05 -26.87 13.78
N ALA A 17 -25.38 -26.00 12.83
CA ALA A 17 -24.54 -24.90 12.38
C ALA A 17 -24.44 -23.82 13.47
N PHE A 18 -23.22 -23.58 13.94
CA PHE A 18 -22.87 -22.43 14.78
C PHE A 18 -23.05 -21.13 13.99
N GLN A 19 -24.13 -20.39 14.25
CA GLN A 19 -24.38 -19.07 13.66
C GLN A 19 -23.52 -18.01 14.35
N CYS A 20 -22.67 -17.34 13.56
CA CYS A 20 -21.89 -16.17 13.97
C CYS A 20 -22.80 -14.92 13.89
N PRO A 21 -23.02 -14.16 14.98
CA PRO A 21 -23.87 -12.98 14.94
C PRO A 21 -23.08 -11.76 14.43
N GLY A 22 -23.50 -11.18 13.30
CA GLY A 22 -22.96 -9.89 12.82
C GLY A 22 -22.92 -9.65 11.31
N GLN A 23 -23.46 -10.53 10.46
CA GLN A 23 -23.61 -10.24 9.03
C GLN A 23 -24.76 -9.25 8.81
N HIS A 24 -24.44 -7.96 8.73
CA HIS A 24 -25.31 -7.03 8.01
C HIS A 24 -25.37 -7.49 6.56
N ALA A 25 -26.49 -8.08 6.17
CA ALA A 25 -26.77 -8.51 4.81
C ALA A 25 -26.62 -7.32 3.86
N TYR A 26 -25.54 -7.32 3.08
CA TYR A 26 -25.35 -6.41 1.97
C TYR A 26 -26.35 -6.82 0.88
N THR A 27 -27.44 -6.08 0.76
CA THR A 27 -28.44 -6.31 -0.29
C THR A 27 -27.85 -5.83 -1.61
N ALA A 28 -27.27 -6.76 -2.38
CA ALA A 28 -26.92 -6.52 -3.77
C ALA A 28 -28.21 -6.22 -4.55
N GLY A 29 -28.43 -4.96 -4.94
CA GLY A 29 -29.53 -4.59 -5.84
C GLY A 29 -30.30 -3.31 -5.51
N ALA A 30 -30.06 -2.66 -4.37
CA ALA A 30 -30.69 -1.36 -4.11
C ALA A 30 -29.98 -0.25 -4.90
N ALA A 31 -30.69 0.43 -5.80
CA ALA A 31 -30.16 1.64 -6.43
C ALA A 31 -29.86 2.69 -5.35
N LEU A 32 -28.62 3.19 -5.32
CA LEU A 32 -28.18 4.31 -4.47
C LEU A 32 -28.09 5.56 -5.35
N PRO A 33 -29.19 6.32 -5.54
CA PRO A 33 -29.27 7.38 -6.55
C PRO A 33 -28.56 8.68 -6.14
N PHE A 34 -28.29 8.87 -4.85
CA PHE A 34 -27.68 10.10 -4.35
C PHE A 34 -26.22 9.87 -3.99
N THR A 35 -25.34 10.73 -4.50
CA THR A 35 -23.94 10.79 -4.08
C THR A 35 -23.71 12.05 -3.25
N ARG A 36 -23.08 11.92 -2.08
CA ARG A 36 -22.69 13.04 -1.23
C ARG A 36 -21.22 12.96 -0.87
N VAL A 37 -20.62 14.11 -0.54
CA VAL A 37 -19.25 14.17 -0.02
C VAL A 37 -19.30 14.61 1.44
N ARG A 38 -18.86 13.73 2.34
CA ARG A 38 -18.68 14.04 3.74
C ARG A 38 -17.23 14.42 3.97
N VAL A 39 -17.00 15.55 4.62
CA VAL A 39 -15.66 16.05 4.94
C VAL A 39 -15.50 16.13 6.44
N VAL A 40 -14.59 15.32 6.97
CA VAL A 40 -14.38 15.17 8.42
C VAL A 40 -12.92 15.39 8.80
N SER A 41 -12.69 15.74 10.05
CA SER A 41 -11.37 15.64 10.66
C SER A 41 -11.07 14.17 11.01
N PRO A 42 -9.79 13.81 11.15
CA PRO A 42 -9.42 12.45 11.58
C PRO A 42 -10.03 11.99 12.91
N ALA A 43 -10.43 12.92 13.80
CA ALA A 43 -11.01 12.60 15.10
C ALA A 43 -12.50 12.22 15.02
N GLU A 44 -13.16 12.55 13.91
CA GLU A 44 -14.59 12.28 13.69
C GLU A 44 -14.83 10.95 12.93
N ILE A 45 -13.76 10.23 12.56
CA ILE A 45 -13.86 8.91 11.94
C ILE A 45 -14.36 7.90 12.98
N SER A 46 -15.52 7.33 12.71
CA SER A 46 -16.14 6.30 13.55
C SER A 46 -15.65 4.88 13.19
N PRO A 47 -15.89 3.87 14.04
CA PRO A 47 -15.65 2.47 13.68
C PRO A 47 -16.40 2.03 12.41
N VAL A 48 -17.62 2.54 12.19
CA VAL A 48 -18.41 2.26 10.97
C VAL A 48 -17.71 2.81 9.73
N ASP A 49 -17.12 4.01 9.82
CA ASP A 49 -16.35 4.61 8.74
C ASP A 49 -15.10 3.78 8.41
N ILE A 50 -14.43 3.23 9.43
CA ILE A 50 -13.27 2.35 9.26
C ILE A 50 -13.69 1.09 8.51
N SER A 51 -14.77 0.43 8.93
CA SER A 51 -15.28 -0.77 8.24
C SER A 51 -15.66 -0.48 6.79
N ALA A 52 -16.34 0.64 6.51
CA ALA A 52 -16.69 1.04 5.15
C ALA A 52 -15.45 1.36 4.30
N TRP A 53 -14.42 1.94 4.88
CA TRP A 53 -13.15 2.22 4.21
C TRP A 53 -12.37 0.92 3.91
N VAL A 54 -12.35 -0.05 4.84
CA VAL A 54 -11.78 -1.40 4.58
C VAL A 54 -12.51 -2.08 3.41
N ALA A 55 -13.85 -2.04 3.39
CA ALA A 55 -14.63 -2.60 2.30
C ALA A 55 -14.32 -1.92 0.94
N LEU A 56 -14.21 -0.57 0.93
CA LEU A 56 -13.77 0.17 -0.26
C LEU A 56 -12.38 -0.25 -0.72
N GLU A 57 -11.44 -0.48 0.21
CA GLU A 57 -10.07 -0.84 -0.11
C GLU A 57 -10.00 -2.18 -0.88
N ALA A 58 -10.83 -3.16 -0.53
CA ALA A 58 -10.93 -4.43 -1.25
C ALA A 58 -11.38 -4.24 -2.72
N GLU A 59 -12.28 -3.28 -2.96
CA GLU A 59 -12.85 -2.98 -4.28
C GLU A 59 -12.19 -1.80 -5.00
N ALA A 60 -11.02 -1.34 -4.51
CA ALA A 60 -10.34 -0.18 -5.03
C ALA A 60 -9.93 -0.36 -6.51
N LEU A 61 -10.22 0.66 -7.32
CA LEU A 61 -9.82 0.78 -8.72
C LEU A 61 -8.29 0.71 -8.86
N GLN A 62 -7.58 1.45 -8.01
CA GLN A 62 -6.14 1.41 -7.89
C GLN A 62 -5.77 1.05 -6.45
N PRO A 63 -5.15 -0.11 -6.22
CA PRO A 63 -4.66 -0.51 -4.91
C PRO A 63 -3.71 0.52 -4.28
N ASN A 64 -3.82 0.74 -2.97
CA ASN A 64 -2.89 1.59 -2.24
C ASN A 64 -2.91 1.30 -0.73
N ALA A 65 -1.99 0.43 -0.25
CA ALA A 65 -1.88 0.14 1.18
C ALA A 65 -1.54 1.39 2.02
N TYR A 66 -0.91 2.42 1.44
CA TYR A 66 -0.63 3.68 2.14
C TYR A 66 -1.87 4.57 2.33
N MET A 67 -3.01 4.21 1.72
CA MET A 67 -4.32 4.82 1.91
C MET A 67 -5.30 3.87 2.63
N SER A 68 -4.82 2.76 3.19
CA SER A 68 -5.61 1.91 4.08
C SER A 68 -5.95 2.66 5.37
N PRO A 69 -7.12 2.45 5.99
CA PRO A 69 -7.40 2.98 7.32
C PRO A 69 -6.38 2.49 8.36
N HIS A 70 -5.89 1.24 8.23
CA HIS A 70 -4.86 0.67 9.10
C HIS A 70 -3.48 1.27 8.88
N PHE A 71 -3.26 2.01 7.80
CA PHE A 71 -2.03 2.77 7.59
C PHE A 71 -2.21 4.23 8.00
N VAL A 72 -3.23 4.90 7.46
CA VAL A 72 -3.36 6.35 7.55
C VAL A 72 -3.73 6.79 8.96
N LEU A 73 -4.63 6.08 9.65
CA LEU A 73 -5.06 6.48 11.00
C LEU A 73 -3.91 6.35 12.02
N PRO A 74 -3.13 5.25 12.06
CA PRO A 74 -1.92 5.21 12.88
C PRO A 74 -0.89 6.27 12.47
N ALA A 75 -0.70 6.53 11.17
CA ALA A 75 0.26 7.52 10.70
C ALA A 75 -0.09 8.94 11.20
N LEU A 76 -1.37 9.32 11.12
CA LEU A 76 -1.87 10.60 11.64
C LEU A 76 -1.81 10.67 13.18
N ARG A 77 -1.85 9.54 13.87
CA ARG A 77 -1.78 9.47 15.34
C ARG A 77 -0.37 9.63 15.86
N TYR A 78 0.60 8.94 15.25
CA TYR A 78 1.96 8.84 15.79
C TYR A 78 3.03 9.56 14.96
N LEU A 79 2.91 9.67 13.65
CA LEU A 79 4.02 10.14 12.80
C LEU A 79 3.97 11.64 12.57
N ASP A 80 2.95 12.09 11.85
CA ASP A 80 2.76 13.47 11.44
C ASP A 80 1.29 13.72 11.09
N ARG A 81 0.75 14.81 11.64
CA ARG A 81 -0.61 15.31 11.33
C ARG A 81 -0.50 16.76 10.87
N PRO A 82 -0.31 16.99 9.56
CA PRO A 82 -0.29 18.34 9.03
C PRO A 82 -1.53 19.15 9.47
N PRO A 83 -1.38 20.44 9.83
CA PRO A 83 -2.52 21.29 10.12
C PRO A 83 -3.50 21.31 8.96
N GLY A 84 -4.80 21.27 9.28
CA GLY A 84 -5.84 21.25 8.27
C GLY A 84 -6.01 19.91 7.54
N THR A 85 -5.44 18.79 8.05
CA THR A 85 -5.77 17.47 7.50
C THR A 85 -7.28 17.21 7.54
N ARG A 86 -7.82 16.76 6.41
CA ARG A 86 -9.23 16.39 6.24
C ARG A 86 -9.34 15.04 5.54
N ILE A 87 -10.36 14.28 5.90
CA ILE A 87 -10.73 13.03 5.25
C ILE A 87 -12.03 13.27 4.52
N LEU A 88 -12.04 12.98 3.22
CA LEU A 88 -13.21 13.07 2.38
C LEU A 88 -13.70 11.67 2.09
N LEU A 89 -14.96 11.42 2.40
CA LEU A 89 -15.67 10.20 2.07
C LEU A 89 -16.74 10.56 1.04
N VAL A 90 -16.66 9.94 -0.14
CA VAL A 90 -17.73 10.02 -1.13
C VAL A 90 -18.65 8.84 -0.88
N GLU A 91 -19.91 9.13 -0.59
CA GLU A 91 -20.89 8.16 -0.14
C GLU A 91 -22.06 8.14 -1.13
N ARG A 92 -22.40 6.94 -1.60
CA ARG A 92 -23.66 6.69 -2.29
C ARG A 92 -24.73 6.32 -1.27
N VAL A 93 -25.92 6.91 -1.38
CA VAL A 93 -27.00 6.81 -0.41
C VAL A 93 -28.31 6.49 -1.13
N GLY A 94 -29.09 5.57 -0.56
CA GLY A 94 -30.40 5.19 -1.08
C GLY A 94 -31.05 4.09 -0.23
N ALA A 95 -32.38 4.13 -0.10
CA ALA A 95 -33.17 3.12 0.61
C ALA A 95 -32.64 2.72 2.01
N GLY A 96 -32.10 3.68 2.77
CA GLY A 96 -31.54 3.45 4.11
C GLY A 96 -30.11 2.87 4.14
N ALA A 97 -29.51 2.59 2.98
CA ALA A 97 -28.14 2.11 2.85
C ALA A 97 -27.16 3.24 2.47
N VAL A 98 -25.92 3.09 2.92
CA VAL A 98 -24.79 3.98 2.60
C VAL A 98 -23.61 3.12 2.17
N GLN A 99 -23.04 3.42 1.00
CA GLN A 99 -21.81 2.81 0.50
C GLN A 99 -20.74 3.88 0.31
N THR A 100 -19.58 3.70 0.93
CA THR A 100 -18.42 4.56 0.66
C THR A 100 -17.77 4.13 -0.66
N VAL A 101 -17.71 5.05 -1.62
CA VAL A 101 -17.17 4.80 -2.98
C VAL A 101 -15.88 5.57 -3.26
N ALA A 102 -15.47 6.49 -2.39
CA ALA A 102 -14.12 7.00 -2.39
C ALA A 102 -13.67 7.48 -1.02
N VAL A 103 -12.38 7.35 -0.74
CA VAL A 103 -11.72 7.98 0.41
C VAL A 103 -10.46 8.70 -0.06
N ALA A 104 -10.33 9.95 0.37
CA ALA A 104 -9.09 10.71 0.23
C ALA A 104 -8.76 11.42 1.53
N VAL A 105 -7.51 11.26 1.97
CA VAL A 105 -6.95 12.05 3.07
C VAL A 105 -6.09 13.14 2.48
N LEU A 106 -6.39 14.38 2.82
CA LEU A 106 -5.77 15.57 2.25
C LEU A 106 -5.08 16.39 3.32
N CYS A 107 -3.97 17.00 2.94
CA CYS A 107 -3.36 18.10 3.66
C CYS A 107 -3.37 19.37 2.81
N ARG A 108 -3.47 20.53 3.47
CA ARG A 108 -3.31 21.84 2.81
C ARG A 108 -1.89 22.33 3.02
N LEU A 109 -1.21 22.62 1.92
CA LEU A 109 0.15 23.15 1.90
C LEU A 109 0.08 24.61 1.44
N THR A 110 0.88 25.48 2.04
CA THR A 110 0.92 26.92 1.69
C THR A 110 1.76 27.17 0.45
N ALA A 111 2.92 26.52 0.34
CA ALA A 111 3.78 26.52 -0.82
C ALA A 111 4.73 25.31 -0.76
N THR A 112 5.15 24.82 -1.92
CA THR A 112 6.17 23.78 -2.05
C THR A 112 7.11 24.10 -3.19
N ARG A 113 8.18 23.30 -3.36
CA ARG A 113 9.01 23.40 -4.55
C ARG A 113 8.20 23.20 -5.83
N LEU A 114 7.13 22.40 -5.80
CA LEU A 114 6.25 22.09 -6.95
C LEU A 114 5.38 23.28 -7.35
N LEU A 115 4.84 24.00 -6.37
CA LEU A 115 3.92 25.11 -6.60
C LEU A 115 4.05 26.15 -5.47
N LEU A 116 4.32 27.40 -5.84
CA LEU A 116 4.44 28.54 -4.91
C LEU A 116 3.08 29.20 -4.63
N ALA A 117 2.05 28.39 -4.44
CA ALA A 117 0.70 28.84 -4.09
C ALA A 117 0.02 27.81 -3.18
N PRO A 118 -0.98 28.18 -2.37
CA PRO A 118 -1.70 27.23 -1.54
C PRO A 118 -2.34 26.13 -2.39
N HIS A 119 -2.18 24.87 -1.99
CA HIS A 119 -2.73 23.72 -2.69
C HIS A 119 -3.03 22.57 -1.74
N HIS A 120 -3.86 21.64 -2.19
CA HIS A 120 -4.03 20.36 -1.52
C HIS A 120 -3.03 19.35 -2.04
N SER A 121 -2.66 18.40 -1.19
CA SER A 121 -2.00 17.17 -1.61
C SER A 121 -2.62 15.99 -0.88
N ILE A 122 -2.63 14.82 -1.54
CA ILE A 122 -2.93 13.57 -0.84
C ILE A 122 -1.91 13.37 0.27
N TYR A 123 -2.40 13.13 1.48
CA TYR A 123 -1.58 12.92 2.66
C TYR A 123 -0.59 11.79 2.43
N ARG A 124 0.66 12.06 2.76
CA ARG A 124 1.74 11.09 2.78
C ARG A 124 2.55 11.30 4.04
N SER A 125 2.62 10.26 4.85
CA SER A 125 3.62 10.20 5.93
C SER A 125 5.02 9.99 5.33
N ARG A 126 6.04 10.07 6.18
CA ARG A 126 7.41 9.66 5.83
C ARG A 126 7.55 8.20 5.35
N HIS A 127 6.54 7.35 5.58
CA HIS A 127 6.52 5.95 5.14
C HIS A 127 5.49 5.67 4.02
N SER A 128 4.90 6.71 3.42
CA SER A 128 3.95 6.58 2.30
C SER A 128 4.65 6.81 0.96
N TYR A 129 4.57 5.85 0.03
CA TYR A 129 5.30 5.91 -1.25
C TYR A 129 4.42 6.12 -2.50
N LEU A 130 3.11 6.18 -2.31
CA LEU A 130 2.10 6.60 -3.29
C LEU A 130 1.22 7.71 -2.67
N GLY A 131 0.59 8.52 -3.50
CA GLY A 131 -0.37 9.54 -3.10
C GLY A 131 -1.60 9.53 -3.99
N ALA A 132 -2.24 8.36 -4.07
CA ALA A 132 -3.52 8.15 -4.72
C ALA A 132 -4.64 8.02 -3.67
N PRO A 133 -5.82 8.62 -3.90
CA PRO A 133 -7.02 8.27 -3.13
C PRO A 133 -7.50 6.85 -3.51
N LEU A 134 -8.37 6.29 -2.68
CA LEU A 134 -9.10 5.07 -3.04
C LEU A 134 -10.40 5.46 -3.72
N LEU A 135 -10.66 4.92 -4.90
CA LEU A 135 -11.94 5.03 -5.63
C LEU A 135 -12.47 3.62 -5.87
N HIS A 136 -13.78 3.40 -5.72
CA HIS A 136 -14.41 2.12 -6.03
C HIS A 136 -14.34 1.86 -7.54
N ARG A 137 -13.95 0.65 -7.96
CA ARG A 137 -13.71 0.34 -9.38
C ARG A 137 -14.90 0.61 -10.30
N GLU A 138 -16.11 0.32 -9.84
CA GLU A 138 -17.34 0.51 -10.63
C GLU A 138 -17.83 1.97 -10.67
N PHE A 139 -17.46 2.79 -9.68
CA PHE A 139 -17.98 4.15 -9.51
C PHE A 139 -16.89 5.21 -9.62
N ALA A 140 -15.74 4.85 -10.17
CA ALA A 140 -14.53 5.67 -10.09
C ALA A 140 -14.69 7.06 -10.73
N THR A 141 -15.30 7.15 -11.92
CA THR A 141 -15.52 8.43 -12.60
C THR A 141 -16.47 9.33 -11.81
N ASP A 142 -17.58 8.79 -11.31
CA ASP A 142 -18.54 9.55 -10.49
C ASP A 142 -17.91 10.01 -9.17
N ALA A 143 -17.18 9.12 -8.50
CA ALA A 143 -16.52 9.42 -7.23
C ALA A 143 -15.39 10.45 -7.40
N ALA A 144 -14.58 10.34 -8.46
CA ALA A 144 -13.56 11.34 -8.82
C ALA A 144 -14.19 12.71 -9.10
N ASN A 145 -15.31 12.75 -9.83
CA ASN A 145 -16.06 13.98 -10.10
C ASN A 145 -16.56 14.64 -8.82
N HIS A 146 -17.19 13.89 -7.91
CA HIS A 146 -17.69 14.42 -6.65
C HIS A 146 -16.56 14.94 -5.75
N LEU A 147 -15.48 14.16 -5.64
CA LEU A 147 -14.30 14.57 -4.88
C LEU A 147 -13.67 15.83 -5.46
N PHE A 148 -13.48 15.90 -6.77
CA PHE A 148 -12.91 17.06 -7.44
C PHE A 148 -13.80 18.29 -7.30
N THR A 149 -15.12 18.13 -7.46
CA THR A 149 -16.11 19.22 -7.26
C THR A 149 -16.03 19.78 -5.85
N GLU A 150 -16.01 18.92 -4.83
CA GLU A 150 -15.95 19.36 -3.43
C GLU A 150 -14.70 20.20 -3.18
N LEU A 151 -13.55 19.76 -3.71
CA LEU A 151 -12.27 20.42 -3.48
C LEU A 151 -12.08 21.70 -4.27
N ALA A 152 -12.71 21.81 -5.45
CA ALA A 152 -12.66 23.00 -6.27
C ALA A 152 -13.49 24.16 -5.70
N ARG A 153 -14.32 23.94 -4.67
CA ARG A 153 -15.11 25.00 -4.04
C ARG A 153 -14.20 26.08 -3.41
N HIS A 154 -14.55 27.35 -3.64
CA HIS A 154 -13.78 28.52 -3.20
C HIS A 154 -13.43 28.54 -1.70
N ARG A 155 -14.27 27.91 -0.86
CA ARG A 155 -14.09 27.79 0.59
C ARG A 155 -12.74 27.20 1.02
N TRP A 156 -12.07 26.47 0.13
CA TRP A 156 -10.77 25.86 0.42
C TRP A 156 -9.56 26.75 0.10
N SER A 157 -9.76 27.79 -0.72
CA SER A 157 -8.71 28.75 -1.14
C SER A 157 -7.39 28.06 -1.52
N ALA A 158 -7.46 27.18 -2.52
CA ALA A 158 -6.36 26.36 -3.01
C ALA A 158 -6.32 26.38 -4.55
N ALA A 159 -5.12 26.27 -5.14
CA ALA A 159 -4.91 26.32 -6.58
C ALA A 159 -5.22 24.99 -7.29
N GLY A 160 -5.16 23.87 -6.56
CA GLY A 160 -5.40 22.53 -7.10
C GLY A 160 -5.04 21.41 -6.11
N LEU A 161 -5.12 20.17 -6.60
CA LEU A 161 -4.75 18.95 -5.90
C LEU A 161 -3.47 18.35 -6.49
N ILE A 162 -2.51 17.98 -5.65
CA ILE A 162 -1.34 17.19 -6.04
C ILE A 162 -1.54 15.71 -5.66
N LEU A 163 -1.45 14.84 -6.67
CA LEU A 163 -1.36 13.38 -6.54
C LEU A 163 0.09 12.94 -6.80
N PRO A 164 0.91 12.74 -5.76
CA PRO A 164 2.30 12.33 -5.96
C PRO A 164 2.41 10.83 -6.22
N ASN A 165 3.31 10.44 -7.13
CA ASN A 165 3.65 9.05 -7.44
C ASN A 165 2.41 8.19 -7.76
N VAL A 166 1.70 8.54 -8.81
CA VAL A 166 0.59 7.75 -9.35
C VAL A 166 0.96 7.17 -10.70
N ASP A 167 0.21 6.16 -11.13
CA ASP A 167 0.41 5.49 -12.42
C ASP A 167 0.04 6.44 -13.57
N PRO A 168 0.95 6.80 -14.49
CA PRO A 168 0.68 7.77 -15.55
C PRO A 168 -0.40 7.31 -16.53
N GLU A 169 -0.57 6.00 -16.69
CA GLU A 169 -1.54 5.39 -17.63
C GLU A 169 -2.67 4.66 -16.89
N GLY A 170 -2.74 4.82 -15.56
CA GLY A 170 -3.70 4.12 -14.73
C GLY A 170 -5.14 4.67 -14.82
N PRO A 171 -6.15 3.83 -14.55
CA PRO A 171 -7.55 4.23 -14.61
C PRO A 171 -7.92 5.34 -13.62
N LEU A 172 -7.17 5.48 -12.52
CA LEU A 172 -7.32 6.59 -11.57
C LEU A 172 -7.12 7.95 -12.25
N LEU A 173 -6.06 8.09 -13.06
CA LEU A 173 -5.79 9.34 -13.78
C LEU A 173 -6.79 9.56 -14.90
N ALA A 174 -7.27 8.50 -15.57
CA ALA A 174 -8.34 8.62 -16.54
C ALA A 174 -9.61 9.22 -15.93
N ALA A 175 -10.01 8.76 -14.73
CA ALA A 175 -11.16 9.29 -14.01
C ALA A 175 -11.00 10.77 -13.64
N PHE A 176 -9.83 11.17 -13.13
CA PHE A 176 -9.56 12.59 -12.83
C PHE A 176 -9.38 13.46 -14.08
N SER A 177 -8.88 12.89 -15.18
CA SER A 177 -8.77 13.57 -16.47
C SER A 177 -10.14 13.99 -16.99
N GLU A 178 -11.12 13.08 -16.94
CA GLU A 178 -12.52 13.40 -17.26
C GLU A 178 -13.08 14.49 -16.33
N ALA A 179 -12.81 14.41 -15.04
CA ALA A 179 -13.25 15.42 -14.07
C ALA A 179 -12.67 16.82 -14.34
N CYS A 180 -11.41 16.91 -14.81
CA CYS A 180 -10.84 18.18 -15.25
C CYS A 180 -11.45 18.65 -16.57
N ARG A 181 -11.56 17.76 -17.58
CA ARG A 181 -12.05 18.11 -18.92
C ARG A 181 -13.48 18.63 -18.91
N SER A 182 -14.36 18.03 -18.11
CA SER A 182 -15.75 18.50 -17.92
C SER A 182 -15.85 19.94 -17.39
N ARG A 183 -14.75 20.53 -16.92
CA ARG A 183 -14.65 21.92 -16.44
C ARG A 183 -13.74 22.79 -17.32
N GLY A 184 -13.35 22.33 -18.50
CA GLY A 184 -12.44 23.04 -19.39
C GLY A 184 -11.00 23.15 -18.86
N LEU A 185 -10.60 22.26 -17.95
CA LEU A 185 -9.27 22.21 -17.34
C LEU A 185 -8.51 20.98 -17.82
N ALA A 186 -7.18 21.04 -17.75
CA ALA A 186 -6.31 19.92 -18.08
C ALA A 186 -5.43 19.54 -16.89
N LEU A 187 -5.42 18.26 -16.52
CA LEU A 187 -4.44 17.73 -15.57
C LEU A 187 -3.02 17.97 -16.09
N GLN A 188 -2.08 18.21 -15.18
CA GLN A 188 -0.69 18.47 -15.52
C GLN A 188 0.21 17.44 -14.83
N THR A 189 1.29 17.02 -15.50
CA THR A 189 2.20 16.01 -14.99
C THR A 189 3.62 16.56 -14.79
N THR A 190 4.39 15.92 -13.91
CA THR A 190 5.85 16.10 -13.84
C THR A 190 6.56 15.11 -14.77
N ARG A 191 7.90 15.14 -14.78
CA ARG A 191 8.69 14.05 -15.37
C ARG A 191 8.33 12.72 -14.72
N GLU A 192 8.15 11.72 -15.56
CA GLU A 192 7.97 10.32 -15.19
C GLU A 192 9.29 9.71 -14.68
N TRP A 193 9.17 8.80 -13.73
CA TRP A 193 10.26 7.97 -13.26
C TRP A 193 9.77 6.55 -13.00
N GLN A 194 10.70 5.60 -12.92
CA GLN A 194 10.36 4.20 -12.70
C GLN A 194 10.94 3.66 -11.40
N ARG A 195 10.27 2.66 -10.83
CA ARG A 195 10.81 1.84 -9.74
C ARG A 195 10.56 0.36 -9.97
N ALA A 196 11.28 -0.47 -9.22
CA ALA A 196 11.14 -1.92 -9.26
C ALA A 196 9.74 -2.37 -8.81
N THR A 197 9.22 -3.40 -9.48
CA THR A 197 8.00 -4.12 -9.09
C THR A 197 8.22 -5.62 -9.34
N LEU A 198 7.52 -6.47 -8.59
CA LEU A 198 7.44 -7.91 -8.83
C LEU A 198 6.06 -8.22 -9.39
N ILE A 199 5.98 -9.12 -10.37
CA ILE A 199 4.71 -9.62 -10.90
C ILE A 199 4.74 -11.11 -10.60
N PRO A 200 4.00 -11.59 -9.58
CA PRO A 200 4.09 -12.98 -9.12
C PRO A 200 3.93 -14.02 -10.22
N SER A 201 2.95 -13.83 -11.12
CA SER A 201 2.72 -14.74 -12.26
C SER A 201 3.83 -14.77 -13.32
N ARG A 202 4.79 -13.84 -13.26
CA ARG A 202 5.96 -13.76 -14.14
C ARG A 202 7.27 -13.90 -13.36
N ALA A 203 7.18 -14.16 -12.06
CA ALA A 203 8.32 -14.40 -11.20
C ALA A 203 8.74 -15.88 -11.29
N GLY A 204 9.61 -16.35 -10.39
CA GLY A 204 10.12 -17.71 -10.41
C GLY A 204 11.62 -17.81 -10.65
N GLU A 205 12.12 -19.04 -10.58
CA GLU A 205 13.55 -19.34 -10.64
C GLU A 205 14.19 -18.83 -11.95
N ASP A 206 13.56 -19.08 -13.11
CA ASP A 206 14.10 -18.65 -14.41
C ASP A 206 14.19 -17.12 -14.55
N THR A 207 13.19 -16.41 -14.03
CA THR A 207 13.21 -14.96 -13.96
C THR A 207 14.35 -14.46 -13.08
N LEU A 208 14.60 -15.14 -11.96
CA LEU A 208 15.70 -14.84 -11.05
C LEU A 208 17.07 -15.16 -11.67
N ARG A 209 17.22 -16.27 -12.41
CA ARG A 209 18.47 -16.66 -13.10
C ARG A 209 19.01 -15.56 -14.02
N ASN A 210 18.12 -14.79 -14.63
CA ASN A 210 18.44 -13.69 -15.54
C ASN A 210 18.88 -12.40 -14.82
N GLN A 211 18.84 -12.35 -13.48
CA GLN A 211 19.20 -11.16 -12.72
C GLN A 211 20.71 -11.05 -12.46
N LYS A 212 21.24 -9.83 -12.51
CA LYS A 212 22.68 -9.53 -12.38
C LYS A 212 23.33 -10.10 -11.11
N LYS A 213 22.57 -10.24 -10.01
CA LYS A 213 23.07 -10.75 -8.73
C LYS A 213 22.81 -12.25 -8.48
N TYR A 214 22.14 -12.95 -9.39
CA TYR A 214 21.76 -14.35 -9.21
C TYR A 214 22.90 -15.25 -8.70
N LYS A 215 23.99 -15.34 -9.48
CA LYS A 215 25.16 -16.18 -9.11
C LYS A 215 25.76 -15.85 -7.74
N ARG A 216 25.68 -14.58 -7.32
CA ARG A 216 26.16 -14.15 -5.99
C ARG A 216 25.20 -14.61 -4.91
N VAL A 217 23.89 -14.46 -5.13
CA VAL A 217 22.85 -14.93 -4.20
C VAL A 217 22.96 -16.44 -4.00
N GLU A 218 23.03 -17.23 -5.09
CA GLU A 218 23.19 -18.69 -5.01
C GLU A 218 24.41 -19.12 -4.20
N ARG A 219 25.55 -18.47 -4.44
CA ARG A 219 26.78 -18.74 -3.69
C ARG A 219 26.60 -18.42 -2.21
N CYS A 220 25.91 -17.33 -1.88
CA CYS A 220 25.65 -16.97 -0.50
C CYS A 220 24.67 -17.94 0.17
N ARG A 221 23.63 -18.37 -0.55
CA ARG A 221 22.66 -19.37 -0.10
C ARG A 221 23.35 -20.69 0.25
N ARG A 222 24.17 -21.23 -0.66
CA ARG A 222 24.92 -22.47 -0.40
C ARG A 222 25.83 -22.36 0.82
N ARG A 223 26.63 -21.29 0.91
CA ARG A 223 27.54 -21.07 2.05
C ARG A 223 26.82 -20.85 3.38
N LEU A 224 25.60 -20.33 3.34
CA LEU A 224 24.79 -20.15 4.54
C LEU A 224 24.17 -21.48 4.98
N ALA A 225 23.73 -22.31 4.02
CA ALA A 225 23.24 -23.67 4.28
C ALA A 225 24.35 -24.62 4.77
N GLU A 226 25.63 -24.37 4.44
CA GLU A 226 26.77 -25.09 5.04
C GLU A 226 26.89 -24.86 6.57
N LEU A 227 26.26 -23.81 7.12
CA LEU A 227 26.28 -23.52 8.56
C LEU A 227 25.15 -24.21 9.35
N GLY A 228 24.21 -24.87 8.66
CA GLY A 228 23.09 -25.56 9.30
C GLY A 228 21.79 -25.47 8.50
N ASP A 229 20.67 -25.75 9.17
CA ASP A 229 19.35 -25.80 8.54
C ASP A 229 18.88 -24.40 8.14
N LEU A 230 18.83 -24.14 6.83
CA LEU A 230 18.41 -22.86 6.25
C LEU A 230 16.99 -22.98 5.70
N GLN A 231 16.08 -22.21 6.28
CA GLN A 231 14.67 -22.21 5.91
C GLN A 231 14.21 -20.81 5.49
N TRP A 232 13.27 -20.77 4.56
CA TRP A 232 12.53 -19.56 4.24
C TRP A 232 11.05 -19.80 4.51
N LEU A 233 10.43 -18.89 5.25
CA LEU A 233 9.04 -18.94 5.66
C LEU A 233 8.30 -17.68 5.23
N ILE A 234 6.99 -17.81 5.03
CA ILE A 234 6.08 -16.70 4.78
C ILE A 234 4.88 -16.81 5.71
N HIS A 235 4.53 -15.69 6.33
CA HIS A 235 3.42 -15.54 7.26
C HIS A 235 2.41 -14.58 6.64
N ARG A 236 1.25 -15.13 6.25
CA ARG A 236 0.08 -14.39 5.74
C ARG A 236 -1.10 -14.44 6.70
N GLU A 237 -1.21 -15.57 7.39
CA GLU A 237 -2.13 -15.81 8.48
C GLU A 237 -1.33 -15.95 9.78
N GLY A 238 -1.98 -15.73 10.92
CA GLY A 238 -1.35 -15.89 12.22
C GLY A 238 -0.18 -14.92 12.50
N VAL A 239 -0.13 -13.77 11.79
CA VAL A 239 0.85 -12.72 12.09
C VAL A 239 0.52 -12.10 13.45
N ASP A 240 1.30 -12.45 14.46
CA ASP A 240 1.15 -12.02 15.85
C ASP A 240 2.24 -11.04 16.30
N ASP A 241 2.23 -10.67 17.58
CA ASP A 241 3.21 -9.74 18.15
C ASP A 241 4.63 -10.33 18.15
N GLU A 242 4.81 -11.66 18.21
CA GLU A 242 6.14 -12.29 18.18
C GLU A 242 6.80 -12.12 16.82
N ILE A 243 6.05 -12.30 15.72
CA ILE A 243 6.54 -12.08 14.36
C ILE A 243 6.87 -10.59 14.15
N ILE A 244 6.00 -9.69 14.61
CA ILE A 244 6.19 -8.23 14.54
C ILE A 244 7.44 -7.82 15.34
N GLU A 245 7.61 -8.34 16.56
CA GLU A 245 8.74 -8.11 17.45
C GLU A 245 10.06 -8.63 16.85
N SER A 246 10.04 -9.85 16.29
CA SER A 246 11.18 -10.46 15.60
C SER A 246 11.66 -9.59 14.44
N PHE A 247 10.72 -9.10 13.61
CA PHE A 247 11.00 -8.18 12.52
C PHE A 247 11.59 -6.85 13.03
N LEU A 248 10.95 -6.21 14.01
CA LEU A 248 11.41 -4.93 14.56
C LEU A 248 12.83 -5.01 15.14
N ARG A 249 13.16 -6.11 15.83
CA ARG A 249 14.51 -6.39 16.33
C ARG A 249 15.53 -6.45 15.20
N LEU A 250 15.23 -7.19 14.12
CA LEU A 250 16.12 -7.34 12.97
C LEU A 250 16.26 -6.05 12.14
N GLU A 251 15.19 -5.25 12.06
CA GLU A 251 15.21 -3.95 11.38
C GLU A 251 16.08 -2.94 12.14
N HIS A 252 16.10 -3.04 13.48
CA HIS A 252 16.92 -2.22 14.35
C HIS A 252 18.39 -2.68 14.44
N SER A 253 18.68 -3.98 14.36
CA SER A 253 20.04 -4.53 14.54
C SER A 253 21.08 -4.05 13.51
N GLY A 254 20.62 -3.39 12.44
CA GLY A 254 21.44 -2.97 11.32
C GLY A 254 21.96 -1.53 11.31
N TRP A 255 22.54 -1.15 10.17
CA TRP A 255 22.88 0.22 9.80
C TRP A 255 21.74 1.22 10.00
N LYS A 256 20.49 0.76 9.96
CA LYS A 256 19.30 1.58 10.19
C LYS A 256 19.16 2.00 11.64
N GLY A 257 19.41 1.09 12.59
CA GLY A 257 19.46 1.44 14.02
C GLY A 257 20.57 2.45 14.29
N ARG A 258 21.79 2.19 13.79
CA ARG A 258 22.94 3.10 13.93
C ARG A 258 22.73 4.49 13.34
N ARG A 259 21.91 4.62 12.29
CA ARG A 259 21.60 5.92 11.67
C ARG A 259 20.30 6.54 12.21
N HIS A 260 19.68 5.97 13.24
CA HIS A 260 18.38 6.38 13.78
C HIS A 260 17.27 6.46 12.72
N LYS A 261 17.31 5.52 11.75
CA LYS A 261 16.35 5.39 10.65
C LYS A 261 15.50 4.12 10.76
N SER A 262 15.76 3.26 11.75
CA SER A 262 14.92 2.12 12.09
C SER A 262 13.61 2.57 12.73
N LEU A 263 12.57 1.74 12.66
CA LEU A 263 11.27 1.99 13.30
C LEU A 263 11.41 2.11 14.82
N ARG A 264 12.27 1.28 15.44
CA ARG A 264 12.61 1.36 16.87
C ARG A 264 13.40 2.60 17.28
N SER A 265 13.93 3.37 16.33
CA SER A 265 14.74 4.55 16.70
C SER A 265 13.90 5.65 17.35
N ARG A 266 12.57 5.62 17.18
CA ARG A 266 11.62 6.58 17.75
C ARG A 266 10.40 5.83 18.24
N LEU A 267 9.99 6.06 19.50
CA LEU A 267 8.81 5.43 20.09
C LEU A 267 7.55 5.59 19.22
N ALA A 268 7.40 6.74 18.57
CA ALA A 268 6.27 7.02 17.70
C ALA A 268 6.29 6.21 16.39
N ASP A 269 7.46 5.97 15.79
CA ASP A 269 7.57 5.13 14.58
C ASP A 269 7.33 3.64 14.91
N GLU A 270 7.76 3.18 16.09
CA GLU A 270 7.47 1.83 16.56
C GLU A 270 5.98 1.64 16.88
N ALA A 271 5.36 2.57 17.63
CA ALA A 271 3.92 2.52 17.93
C ALA A 271 3.07 2.54 16.65
N PHE A 272 3.44 3.41 15.69
CA PHE A 272 2.86 3.40 14.35
C PHE A 272 2.94 2.02 13.69
N PHE A 273 4.14 1.43 13.66
CA PHE A 273 4.34 0.17 12.96
C PHE A 273 3.55 -0.97 13.59
N ARG A 274 3.54 -1.07 14.92
CA ARG A 274 2.78 -2.12 15.63
C ARG A 274 1.29 -1.99 15.35
N GLU A 275 0.70 -0.80 15.55
CA GLU A 275 -0.74 -0.59 15.31
C GLU A 275 -1.11 -0.87 13.84
N MET A 276 -0.28 -0.40 12.90
CA MET A 276 -0.47 -0.67 11.47
C MET A 276 -0.38 -2.17 11.15
N ALA A 277 0.71 -2.84 11.57
CA ALA A 277 0.95 -4.24 11.25
C ALA A 277 -0.14 -5.15 11.84
N THR A 278 -0.55 -4.91 13.09
CA THR A 278 -1.68 -5.62 13.72
C THR A 278 -2.99 -5.38 12.97
N GLY A 279 -3.24 -4.15 12.48
CA GLY A 279 -4.42 -3.85 11.67
C GLY A 279 -4.45 -4.65 10.37
N PHE A 280 -3.36 -4.64 9.60
CA PHE A 280 -3.26 -5.45 8.38
C PHE A 280 -3.32 -6.96 8.66
N ALA A 281 -2.73 -7.44 9.76
CA ALA A 281 -2.78 -8.84 10.14
C ALA A 281 -4.21 -9.34 10.43
N ARG A 282 -5.01 -8.53 11.14
CA ARG A 282 -6.43 -8.84 11.42
C ARG A 282 -7.26 -8.96 10.15
N GLU A 283 -6.93 -8.19 9.12
CA GLU A 283 -7.60 -8.24 7.81
C GLU A 283 -7.03 -9.32 6.88
N GLY A 284 -6.05 -10.12 7.30
CA GLY A 284 -5.39 -11.12 6.43
C GLY A 284 -4.54 -10.49 5.32
N ARG A 285 -4.08 -9.25 5.52
CA ARG A 285 -3.36 -8.43 4.51
C ARG A 285 -1.94 -8.08 4.92
N ALA A 286 -1.40 -8.73 5.96
CA ALA A 286 0.01 -8.68 6.30
C ALA A 286 0.75 -9.83 5.63
N LEU A 287 1.96 -9.57 5.13
CA LEU A 287 2.84 -10.58 4.51
C LEU A 287 4.26 -10.39 5.04
N PHE A 288 4.62 -11.22 6.02
CA PHE A 288 5.97 -11.24 6.58
C PHE A 288 6.74 -12.41 6.01
N THR A 289 7.99 -12.20 5.61
CA THR A 289 8.88 -13.31 5.25
C THR A 289 10.00 -13.41 6.26
N GLU A 290 10.49 -14.61 6.48
CA GLU A 290 11.60 -14.89 7.37
C GLU A 290 12.61 -15.82 6.71
N LEU A 291 13.89 -15.48 6.86
CA LEU A 291 14.99 -16.39 6.60
C LEU A 291 15.51 -16.88 7.95
N ARG A 292 15.42 -18.20 8.20
CA ARG A 292 15.83 -18.84 9.46
C ARG A 292 17.05 -19.72 9.25
N LEU A 293 18.00 -19.65 10.19
CA LEU A 293 19.15 -20.56 10.26
C LEU A 293 19.14 -21.26 11.63
N ASN A 294 19.09 -22.59 11.64
CA ASN A 294 19.00 -23.40 12.87
C ASN A 294 17.85 -22.92 13.78
N GLY A 295 16.67 -22.68 13.19
CA GLY A 295 15.48 -22.19 13.90
C GLY A 295 15.47 -20.69 14.25
N ARG A 296 16.59 -19.97 14.11
CA ARG A 296 16.67 -18.53 14.41
C ARG A 296 16.40 -17.67 13.18
N THR A 297 15.47 -16.72 13.26
CA THR A 297 15.27 -15.70 12.22
C THR A 297 16.48 -14.77 12.13
N ILE A 298 17.13 -14.74 10.96
CA ILE A 298 18.31 -13.93 10.66
C ILE A 298 18.03 -12.81 9.65
N ALA A 299 16.94 -12.89 8.91
CA ALA A 299 16.40 -11.78 8.11
C ALA A 299 14.87 -11.86 8.07
N SER A 300 14.21 -10.71 7.95
CA SER A 300 12.77 -10.64 7.82
C SER A 300 12.35 -9.45 6.95
N THR A 301 11.27 -9.61 6.19
CA THR A 301 10.59 -8.51 5.50
C THR A 301 9.18 -8.33 6.05
N SER A 302 8.69 -7.09 6.04
CA SER A 302 7.29 -6.75 6.29
C SER A 302 6.70 -6.15 5.02
N ASN A 303 5.57 -6.70 4.55
CA ASN A 303 4.87 -6.25 3.36
C ASN A 303 3.36 -6.26 3.65
N PHE A 304 2.60 -5.48 2.88
CA PHE A 304 1.16 -5.33 3.11
C PHE A 304 0.38 -5.40 1.81
N ALA A 305 -0.84 -5.92 1.86
CA ALA A 305 -1.72 -6.06 0.70
C ALA A 305 -2.87 -5.04 0.74
N SER A 306 -3.27 -4.59 -0.45
CA SER A 306 -4.43 -3.74 -0.69
C SER A 306 -5.07 -4.23 -1.99
N ALA A 307 -6.35 -4.62 -1.96
CA ALA A 307 -7.00 -5.33 -3.05
C ALA A 307 -6.08 -6.43 -3.64
N HIS A 308 -5.81 -6.36 -4.95
CA HIS A 308 -5.01 -7.33 -5.70
C HIS A 308 -3.51 -6.98 -5.79
N ALA A 309 -2.97 -6.13 -4.91
CA ALA A 309 -1.56 -5.72 -4.95
C ALA A 309 -0.86 -5.77 -3.59
N GLY A 310 0.40 -6.18 -3.61
CA GLY A 310 1.31 -6.13 -2.48
C GLY A 310 2.18 -4.88 -2.48
N PHE A 311 2.65 -4.50 -1.30
CA PHE A 311 3.48 -3.32 -1.08
C PHE A 311 4.61 -3.69 -0.12
N ALA A 312 5.83 -3.74 -0.66
CA ALA A 312 7.01 -3.95 0.16
C ALA A 312 7.24 -2.72 1.04
N PHE A 313 7.44 -2.95 2.33
CA PHE A 313 7.52 -1.87 3.29
C PHE A 313 8.92 -1.71 3.87
N LYS A 314 9.43 -2.76 4.53
CA LYS A 314 10.72 -2.73 5.22
C LYS A 314 11.33 -4.13 5.26
N VAL A 315 12.65 -4.14 5.38
CA VAL A 315 13.47 -5.34 5.52
C VAL A 315 14.45 -5.14 6.68
N GLY A 316 14.63 -6.16 7.50
CA GLY A 316 15.55 -6.21 8.63
C GLY A 316 16.41 -7.46 8.55
N TRP A 317 17.64 -7.39 9.05
CA TRP A 317 18.51 -8.56 9.14
C TRP A 317 19.59 -8.40 10.19
N ASP A 318 20.08 -9.54 10.65
CA ASP A 318 21.19 -9.65 11.57
C ASP A 318 22.51 -9.38 10.85
N GLU A 319 23.26 -8.39 11.33
CA GLU A 319 24.52 -7.99 10.72
C GLU A 319 25.64 -9.01 10.86
N ALA A 320 25.55 -9.95 11.81
CA ALA A 320 26.48 -11.07 11.90
C ALA A 320 26.51 -11.88 10.59
N PHE A 321 25.39 -11.90 9.85
CA PHE A 321 25.24 -12.60 8.58
C PHE A 321 25.41 -11.70 7.35
N ARG A 322 25.85 -10.44 7.52
CA ARG A 322 26.02 -9.49 6.40
C ARG A 322 26.89 -10.03 5.25
N LYS A 323 27.89 -10.87 5.58
CA LYS A 323 28.80 -11.48 4.60
C LYS A 323 28.09 -12.43 3.62
N PHE A 324 26.92 -12.93 3.99
CA PHE A 324 26.05 -13.77 3.17
C PHE A 324 24.98 -12.97 2.43
N SER A 325 25.04 -11.64 2.45
CA SER A 325 24.12 -10.80 1.68
C SER A 325 22.63 -11.12 1.95
N VAL A 326 22.29 -11.45 3.20
CA VAL A 326 20.97 -11.95 3.61
C VAL A 326 19.78 -11.07 3.19
N GLY A 327 19.97 -9.75 3.07
CA GLY A 327 18.95 -8.86 2.52
C GLY A 327 18.62 -9.12 1.04
N ASN A 328 19.62 -9.40 0.19
CA ASN A 328 19.35 -9.82 -1.20
C ASN A 328 18.85 -11.27 -1.25
N LEU A 329 19.22 -12.10 -0.28
CA LEU A 329 18.81 -13.51 -0.27
C LEU A 329 17.31 -13.62 0.04
N ILE A 330 16.81 -12.93 1.07
CA ILE A 330 15.39 -12.97 1.43
C ILE A 330 14.49 -12.41 0.30
N ASP A 331 14.96 -11.39 -0.42
CA ASP A 331 14.26 -10.86 -1.60
C ASP A 331 14.27 -11.86 -2.76
N ALA A 332 15.37 -12.58 -2.96
CA ALA A 332 15.50 -13.59 -4.00
C ALA A 332 14.57 -14.79 -3.75
N GLU A 333 14.47 -15.26 -2.50
CA GLU A 333 13.49 -16.28 -2.10
C GLU A 333 12.05 -15.84 -2.42
N LEU A 334 11.71 -14.57 -2.16
CA LEU A 334 10.40 -14.05 -2.52
C LEU A 334 10.20 -14.04 -4.04
N VAL A 335 11.19 -13.61 -4.83
CA VAL A 335 11.09 -13.64 -6.32
C VAL A 335 10.91 -15.07 -6.82
N GLU A 336 11.64 -16.02 -6.26
CA GLU A 336 11.61 -17.43 -6.66
C GLU A 336 10.27 -18.09 -6.34
N ARG A 337 9.70 -17.81 -5.16
CA ARG A 337 8.48 -18.47 -4.66
C ARG A 337 7.19 -17.67 -4.89
N ALA A 338 7.27 -16.42 -5.31
CA ALA A 338 6.10 -15.57 -5.55
C ALA A 338 5.00 -16.20 -6.42
N PRO A 339 5.29 -16.99 -7.47
CA PRO A 339 4.25 -17.66 -8.24
C PRO A 339 3.38 -18.62 -7.42
N GLU A 340 3.89 -19.14 -6.31
CA GLU A 340 3.18 -20.09 -5.44
C GLU A 340 2.51 -19.36 -4.28
N VAL A 341 3.25 -18.48 -3.60
CA VAL A 341 2.82 -17.91 -2.30
C VAL A 341 2.13 -16.55 -2.41
N CYS A 342 2.18 -15.92 -3.59
CA CYS A 342 1.60 -14.60 -3.88
C CYS A 342 0.76 -14.61 -5.18
N ASN A 343 0.20 -15.76 -5.55
CA ASN A 343 -0.52 -15.96 -6.83
C ASN A 343 -1.83 -15.15 -6.93
N ASP A 344 -2.37 -14.70 -5.80
CA ASP A 344 -3.53 -13.83 -5.67
C ASP A 344 -3.21 -12.35 -5.93
N LEU A 345 -1.94 -11.98 -5.96
CA LEU A 345 -1.48 -10.61 -6.20
C LEU A 345 -1.10 -10.42 -7.66
N ALA A 346 -1.65 -9.39 -8.30
CA ALA A 346 -1.29 -9.00 -9.67
C ALA A 346 0.15 -8.44 -9.72
N TYR A 347 0.56 -7.73 -8.68
CA TYR A 347 1.92 -7.22 -8.53
C TYR A 347 2.26 -6.94 -7.06
N ILE A 348 3.56 -6.87 -6.76
CA ILE A 348 4.09 -6.34 -5.51
C ILE A 348 4.95 -5.13 -5.85
N ASP A 349 4.60 -3.97 -5.29
CA ASP A 349 5.32 -2.72 -5.47
C ASP A 349 6.47 -2.61 -4.48
N SER A 350 7.68 -2.27 -4.94
CA SER A 350 8.86 -2.20 -4.05
C SER A 350 8.81 -1.05 -3.05
N GLY A 351 7.97 -0.02 -3.26
CA GLY A 351 7.96 1.17 -2.41
C GLY A 351 9.29 1.93 -2.39
N SER A 352 10.21 1.62 -3.31
CA SER A 352 11.60 2.09 -3.26
C SER A 352 11.90 3.22 -4.24
N GLY A 353 12.93 4.01 -3.92
CA GLY A 353 13.48 5.01 -4.84
C GLY A 353 14.46 4.41 -5.84
N PRO A 354 14.92 5.21 -6.81
CA PRO A 354 15.92 4.78 -7.79
C PRO A 354 17.18 4.21 -7.13
N HIS A 355 17.83 3.22 -7.77
CA HIS A 355 19.07 2.58 -7.32
C HIS A 355 18.94 1.80 -6.00
N SER A 356 17.72 1.38 -5.63
CA SER A 356 17.52 0.50 -4.49
C SER A 356 18.10 -0.90 -4.75
N HIS A 357 18.34 -1.67 -3.68
CA HIS A 357 18.81 -3.06 -3.83
C HIS A 357 17.78 -3.96 -4.53
N MET A 358 16.48 -3.66 -4.37
CA MET A 358 15.39 -4.39 -5.01
C MET A 358 15.45 -4.28 -6.55
N GLU A 359 15.91 -3.17 -7.13
CA GLU A 359 16.07 -3.03 -8.59
C GLU A 359 16.97 -4.09 -9.23
N VAL A 360 17.84 -4.71 -8.44
CA VAL A 360 18.81 -5.69 -8.93
C VAL A 360 18.22 -7.10 -9.03
N LEU A 361 17.14 -7.38 -8.30
CA LEU A 361 16.51 -8.71 -8.25
C LEU A 361 15.09 -8.70 -8.80
N TRP A 362 14.37 -7.59 -8.64
CA TRP A 362 13.01 -7.46 -9.13
C TRP A 362 13.06 -7.03 -10.59
N PRO A 363 12.58 -7.86 -11.51
CA PRO A 363 12.82 -7.69 -12.95
C PRO A 363 11.92 -6.62 -13.58
N HIS A 364 10.73 -6.41 -13.04
CA HIS A 364 9.72 -5.56 -13.67
C HIS A 364 9.88 -4.10 -13.22
N ARG A 365 9.32 -3.19 -14.01
CA ARG A 365 9.33 -1.75 -13.72
C ARG A 365 7.91 -1.22 -13.79
N ARG A 366 7.61 -0.28 -12.88
CA ARG A 366 6.39 0.51 -12.89
C ARG A 366 6.75 1.97 -13.07
N SER A 367 6.01 2.63 -13.95
CA SER A 367 6.09 4.07 -14.17
C SER A 367 5.26 4.85 -13.16
N LEU A 368 5.82 5.97 -12.69
CA LEU A 368 5.21 6.84 -11.70
C LEU A 368 5.39 8.30 -12.10
N VAL A 369 4.36 9.09 -11.84
CA VAL A 369 4.35 10.53 -12.09
C VAL A 369 3.71 11.29 -10.94
N THR A 370 4.09 12.55 -10.75
CA THR A 370 3.32 13.47 -9.90
C THR A 370 2.35 14.25 -10.77
N VAL A 371 1.09 14.26 -10.38
CA VAL A 371 0.02 14.96 -11.10
C VAL A 371 -0.47 16.16 -10.31
N PHE A 372 -0.77 17.23 -11.01
CA PHE A 372 -1.48 18.39 -10.52
C PHE A 372 -2.83 18.52 -11.23
N LEU A 373 -3.91 18.52 -10.43
CA LEU A 373 -5.27 18.76 -10.88
C LEU A 373 -5.63 20.21 -10.53
N PRO A 374 -5.59 21.16 -11.49
CA PRO A 374 -5.93 22.55 -11.21
C PRO A 374 -7.40 22.68 -10.86
N TYR A 375 -7.76 23.55 -9.90
CA TYR A 375 -9.18 23.87 -9.63
C TYR A 375 -9.71 25.04 -10.47
N SER A 376 -8.81 25.77 -11.15
CA SER A 376 -9.13 26.92 -11.98
C SER A 376 -8.04 27.15 -13.01
N THR A 377 -8.34 27.98 -14.02
CA THR A 377 -7.36 28.42 -15.03
C THR A 377 -6.17 29.13 -14.39
N ALA A 378 -6.39 29.94 -13.35
CA ALA A 378 -5.30 30.59 -12.61
C ALA A 378 -4.36 29.56 -11.95
N GLY A 379 -4.91 28.51 -11.34
CA GLY A 379 -4.11 27.41 -10.79
C GLY A 379 -3.32 26.66 -11.85
N GLN A 380 -3.93 26.43 -13.02
CA GLN A 380 -3.26 25.79 -14.16
C GLN A 380 -2.07 26.62 -14.67
N LEU A 381 -2.26 27.92 -14.87
CA LEU A 381 -1.21 28.85 -15.29
C LEU A 381 -0.09 28.94 -14.25
N ALA A 382 -0.43 28.97 -12.96
CA ALA A 382 0.57 28.99 -11.87
C ALA A 382 1.47 27.74 -11.91
N TRP A 383 0.91 26.56 -12.16
CA TRP A 383 1.69 25.34 -12.32
C TRP A 383 2.59 25.39 -13.56
N GLN A 384 2.06 25.81 -14.71
CA GLN A 384 2.81 25.90 -15.96
C GLN A 384 4.00 26.86 -15.83
N GLY A 385 3.78 28.04 -15.23
CA GLY A 385 4.86 29.00 -14.94
C GLY A 385 5.96 28.39 -14.07
N MET A 386 5.58 27.65 -13.02
CA MET A 386 6.55 26.94 -12.16
C MET A 386 7.35 25.87 -12.91
N GLN A 387 6.72 25.11 -13.81
CA GLN A 387 7.42 24.11 -14.64
C GLN A 387 8.41 24.77 -15.61
N SER A 388 8.04 25.87 -16.25
CA SER A 388 8.93 26.64 -17.12
C SER A 388 10.13 27.23 -16.37
N LEU A 389 9.95 27.75 -15.16
CA LEU A 389 11.07 28.23 -14.33
C LEU A 389 12.03 27.10 -13.95
N ARG A 390 11.51 25.88 -13.75
CA ARG A 390 12.32 24.70 -13.40
C ARG A 390 13.09 24.13 -14.58
N SER A 391 12.54 24.19 -15.79
CA SER A 391 13.28 23.77 -16.99
C SER A 391 14.46 24.72 -17.26
N LEU A 392 14.30 26.02 -17.03
CA LEU A 392 15.37 27.02 -17.19
C LEU A 392 16.53 26.83 -16.20
N ARG A 393 16.25 26.51 -14.93
CA ARG A 393 17.28 26.22 -13.91
C ARG A 393 18.09 24.94 -14.14
N ARG A 394 17.77 24.14 -15.16
CA ARG A 394 18.56 22.95 -15.53
C ARG A 394 19.64 23.25 -16.58
N PHE A 395 19.65 24.47 -17.14
CA PHE A 395 20.62 24.92 -18.14
C PHE A 395 21.67 25.91 -17.57
N VAL A 396 21.63 26.15 -16.26
CA VAL A 396 22.61 26.91 -15.47
C VAL A 396 23.10 25.98 -14.37
#